data_AF-A0A6P7GR24-F1
#
_entry.id   AF-A0A6P7GR24-F1
#
_cell.length_a   1.000
_cell.length_b   1.000
_cell.length_c   1.000
_cell.angle_alpha   90.00
_cell.angle_beta   90.00
_cell.angle_gamma   90.00
#
_symmetry.space_group_name_H-M   'P 1'
#
loop_
_entity.id
_entity.type
_entity.pdbx_description
1 polymer ?
#
loop_
_entity_poly.entity_id
_entity_poly.type
_entity_poly.pdbx_seq_one_letter_code
_entity_poly.pdbx_strand_id
1 'polypeptide(L)'
;MGSTAKAIMTGFICRLCSEQKKVVVHLYTKRARELDLIKKMESLPITLKKYDNLPKTICLRCILRLEVQYNLILKIRSSRAVIKSHRMYHSNGRCPVECPLHGVPDSTWSSSPPEEAEGASNS
;
A
#
# COMPACT_ATOMS: atom_id res chain seq x y z
N MET A 1 -25.73 -27.41 35.49
CA MET A 1 -24.87 -26.41 34.82
C MET A 1 -24.38 -27.03 33.51
N GLY A 2 -24.76 -26.47 32.36
CA GLY A 2 -24.46 -27.07 31.04
C GLY A 2 -23.00 -26.87 30.64
N SER A 3 -22.35 -27.93 30.18
CA SER A 3 -20.96 -27.91 29.72
C SER A 3 -20.82 -27.12 28.41
N THR A 4 -20.09 -26.00 28.45
CA THR A 4 -19.73 -25.19 27.27
C THR A 4 -18.66 -25.85 26.41
N ALA A 5 -18.12 -27.01 26.80
CA ALA A 5 -17.03 -27.70 26.11
C ALA A 5 -17.38 -28.16 24.68
N LYS A 6 -18.67 -28.24 24.33
CA LYS A 6 -19.17 -28.58 22.98
C LYS A 6 -19.83 -27.41 22.24
N ALA A 7 -19.70 -26.18 22.73
CA ALA A 7 -20.31 -25.02 22.08
C ALA A 7 -19.66 -24.76 20.72
N ILE A 8 -20.43 -24.94 19.64
CA ILE A 8 -19.99 -24.62 18.27
C ILE A 8 -19.83 -23.10 18.17
N MET A 9 -18.61 -22.63 17.94
CA MET A 9 -18.39 -21.23 17.63
C MET A 9 -18.94 -20.93 16.23
N THR A 10 -20.05 -20.22 16.17
CA THR A 10 -20.65 -19.74 14.93
C THR A 10 -19.88 -18.52 14.41
N GLY A 11 -19.37 -18.59 13.18
CA GLY A 11 -18.64 -17.50 12.55
C GLY A 11 -17.82 -17.95 11.35
N PHE A 12 -17.36 -16.97 10.59
CA PHE A 12 -16.54 -17.18 9.39
C PHE A 12 -15.08 -16.80 9.64
N ILE A 13 -14.16 -17.48 8.97
CA ILE A 13 -12.73 -17.16 9.03
C ILE A 13 -12.44 -15.97 8.11
N CYS A 14 -11.78 -14.95 8.64
CA CYS A 14 -11.34 -13.79 7.86
C CYS A 14 -10.13 -14.14 6.98
N ARG A 15 -10.16 -13.75 5.71
CA ARG A 15 -9.10 -13.98 4.72
C ARG A 15 -7.75 -13.32 5.06
N LEU A 16 -7.76 -12.19 5.77
CA LEU A 16 -6.56 -11.41 6.05
C LEU A 16 -5.91 -11.75 7.40
N CYS A 17 -6.70 -11.93 8.46
CA CYS A 17 -6.17 -12.22 9.79
C CYS A 17 -6.31 -13.67 10.22
N SER A 18 -6.98 -14.52 9.42
CA SER A 18 -7.23 -15.95 9.72
C SER A 18 -7.97 -16.23 11.04
N GLU A 19 -8.51 -15.20 11.69
CA GLU A 19 -9.30 -15.33 12.91
C GLU A 19 -10.78 -15.56 12.57
N GLN A 20 -11.46 -16.36 13.41
CA GLN A 20 -12.91 -16.53 13.31
C GLN A 20 -13.65 -15.28 13.82
N LYS A 21 -14.62 -14.81 13.04
CA LYS A 21 -15.39 -13.59 13.32
C LYS A 21 -16.87 -13.82 13.09
N LYS A 22 -17.68 -13.28 14.01
CA LYS A 22 -19.15 -13.31 13.91
C LYS A 22 -19.67 -12.42 12.78
N VAL A 23 -19.00 -11.29 12.54
CA VAL A 23 -19.38 -10.30 11.53
C VAL A 23 -18.28 -10.19 10.48
N VAL A 24 -18.63 -10.54 9.24
CA VAL A 24 -17.75 -10.50 8.08
C VAL A 24 -18.49 -10.00 6.85
N VAL A 25 -17.73 -9.58 5.83
CA VAL A 25 -18.24 -9.25 4.49
C VAL A 25 -17.70 -10.29 3.52
N HIS A 26 -18.58 -10.87 2.69
CA HIS A 26 -18.17 -11.77 1.60
C HIS A 26 -17.65 -10.97 0.40
N LEU A 27 -16.46 -11.33 -0.11
CA LEU A 27 -15.70 -10.56 -1.12
C LEU A 27 -16.43 -10.34 -2.46
N TYR A 28 -17.38 -11.21 -2.81
CA TYR A 28 -18.09 -11.15 -4.10
C TYR A 28 -19.54 -10.66 -3.97
N THR A 29 -19.89 -10.05 -2.84
CA THR A 29 -21.22 -9.45 -2.63
C THR A 29 -21.27 -8.00 -3.14
N LYS A 30 -22.49 -7.46 -3.30
CA LYS A 30 -22.70 -6.05 -3.64
C LYS A 30 -21.98 -5.11 -2.67
N ARG A 31 -22.07 -5.37 -1.37
CA ARG A 31 -21.38 -4.58 -0.32
C ARG A 31 -19.86 -4.57 -0.48
N ALA A 32 -19.27 -5.70 -0.85
CA ALA A 32 -17.82 -5.76 -1.10
C ALA A 32 -17.41 -4.97 -2.34
N ARG A 33 -18.29 -4.89 -3.34
CA ARG A 33 -18.09 -4.06 -4.54
C ARG A 33 -18.19 -2.57 -4.22
N GLU A 34 -19.18 -2.15 -3.43
CA GLU A 34 -19.32 -0.76 -2.97
C GLU A 34 -18.11 -0.26 -2.18
N LEU A 35 -17.41 -1.17 -1.49
CA LEU A 35 -16.19 -0.87 -0.72
C LEU A 35 -14.89 -1.06 -1.52
N ASP A 36 -14.97 -1.48 -2.79
CA ASP A 36 -13.84 -1.83 -3.66
C ASP A 36 -12.84 -2.83 -3.01
N LEU A 37 -13.35 -3.80 -2.25
CA LEU A 37 -12.49 -4.67 -1.42
C LEU A 37 -11.48 -5.47 -2.24
N ILE A 38 -11.88 -6.01 -3.40
CA ILE A 38 -10.98 -6.80 -4.25
C ILE A 38 -9.80 -5.94 -4.73
N LYS A 39 -10.09 -4.79 -5.32
CA LYS A 39 -9.08 -3.83 -5.80
C LYS A 39 -8.13 -3.39 -4.68
N LYS A 40 -8.68 -3.10 -3.50
CA LYS A 40 -7.86 -2.71 -2.33
C LYS A 40 -6.98 -3.88 -1.87
N MET A 41 -7.50 -5.10 -1.81
CA MET A 41 -6.71 -6.27 -1.40
C MET A 41 -5.64 -6.66 -2.42
N GLU A 42 -5.86 -6.43 -3.72
CA GLU A 42 -4.84 -6.60 -4.77
C GLU A 42 -3.65 -5.64 -4.60
N SER A 43 -3.78 -4.57 -3.81
CA SER A 43 -2.66 -3.70 -3.45
C SER A 43 -1.73 -4.30 -2.39
N LEU A 44 -2.14 -5.38 -1.72
CA LEU A 44 -1.32 -6.14 -0.80
C LEU A 44 -0.46 -7.14 -1.56
N PRO A 45 0.70 -7.56 -1.02
CA PRO A 45 1.54 -8.59 -1.62
C PRO A 45 0.95 -10.00 -1.38
N ILE A 46 -0.31 -10.22 -1.73
CA ILE A 46 -1.01 -11.50 -1.60
C ILE A 46 -1.75 -11.84 -2.90
N THR A 47 -1.80 -13.12 -3.24
CA THR A 47 -2.53 -13.59 -4.43
C THR A 47 -3.97 -13.90 -4.07
N LEU A 48 -4.91 -13.25 -4.76
CA LEU A 48 -6.35 -13.50 -4.63
C LEU A 48 -6.87 -14.25 -5.84
N LYS A 49 -7.37 -15.49 -5.65
CA LYS A 49 -8.01 -16.25 -6.72
C LYS A 49 -9.47 -16.49 -6.36
N LYS A 50 -10.38 -16.19 -7.29
CA LYS A 50 -11.83 -16.39 -7.08
C LYS A 50 -12.17 -17.84 -6.71
N TYR A 51 -11.47 -18.80 -7.32
CA TYR A 51 -11.69 -20.22 -7.12
C TYR A 51 -10.64 -20.90 -6.22
N ASP A 52 -9.89 -20.14 -5.41
CA ASP A 52 -9.06 -20.77 -4.36
C ASP A 52 -9.91 -21.35 -3.22
N ASN A 53 -9.35 -22.32 -2.49
CA ASN A 53 -9.96 -22.94 -1.30
C ASN A 53 -9.80 -22.10 -0.03
N LEU A 54 -9.60 -20.79 -0.16
CA LEU A 54 -9.29 -19.90 0.95
C LEU A 54 -10.53 -19.06 1.30
N PRO A 55 -10.61 -18.49 2.52
CA PRO A 55 -11.82 -17.85 2.99
C PRO A 55 -12.26 -16.69 2.07
N LYS A 56 -13.52 -16.70 1.63
CA LYS A 56 -14.09 -15.64 0.79
C LYS A 56 -14.68 -14.48 1.61
N THR A 57 -14.28 -14.36 2.87
CA THR A 57 -14.83 -13.38 3.81
C THR A 57 -13.73 -12.54 4.44
N ILE A 58 -14.05 -11.30 4.81
CA ILE A 58 -13.13 -10.37 5.47
C ILE A 58 -13.86 -9.68 6.63
N CYS A 59 -13.19 -9.54 7.77
CA CYS A 59 -13.78 -8.91 8.94
C CYS A 59 -13.66 -7.38 8.88
N LEU A 60 -14.53 -6.67 9.62
CA LEU A 60 -14.58 -5.20 9.62
C LEU A 60 -13.24 -4.57 10.04
N ARG A 61 -12.54 -5.14 11.03
CA ARG A 61 -11.22 -4.64 11.47
C ARG A 61 -10.19 -4.70 10.34
N CYS A 62 -10.22 -5.77 9.56
CA CYS A 62 -9.33 -5.93 8.41
C CYS A 62 -9.68 -4.97 7.28
N ILE A 63 -10.96 -4.70 7.03
CA ILE A 63 -11.39 -3.68 6.05
C ILE A 63 -10.86 -2.29 6.44
N LEU A 64 -11.01 -1.89 7.71
CA LEU A 64 -10.53 -0.58 8.18
C LEU A 64 -9.00 -0.44 8.01
N ARG A 65 -8.24 -1.47 8.37
CA ARG A 65 -6.78 -1.48 8.17
C ARG A 65 -6.40 -1.42 6.68
N LEU A 66 -7.13 -2.17 5.85
CA LEU A 66 -6.95 -2.17 4.40
C LEU A 66 -7.20 -0.78 3.80
N GLU A 67 -8.22 -0.06 4.27
CA GLU A 67 -8.53 1.32 3.86
C GLU A 67 -7.33 2.25 4.12
N VAL A 68 -6.80 2.22 5.34
CA VAL A 68 -5.66 3.04 5.76
C VAL A 68 -4.43 2.74 4.91
N GLN A 69 -4.13 1.46 4.72
CA GLN A 69 -2.99 1.03 3.92
C GLN A 69 -3.14 1.43 2.44
N TYR A 70 -4.32 1.23 1.86
CA TYR A 70 -4.58 1.61 0.48
C TYR A 70 -4.42 3.12 0.27
N ASN A 71 -4.93 3.94 1.20
CA ASN A 71 -4.75 5.39 1.18
C ASN A 71 -3.28 5.80 1.25
N LEU A 72 -2.47 5.11 2.07
CA LEU A 72 -1.03 5.34 2.12
C LEU A 72 -0.36 5.00 0.78
N ILE A 73 -0.71 3.86 0.17
CA ILE A 73 -0.18 3.45 -1.15
C ILE A 73 -0.52 4.49 -2.22
N LEU A 74 -1.74 5.04 -2.21
CA LEU A 74 -2.11 6.11 -3.15
C LEU A 74 -1.25 7.36 -2.97
N LYS A 75 -1.04 7.81 -1.73
CA LYS A 75 -0.17 8.96 -1.44
C LYS A 75 1.27 8.73 -1.90
N ILE A 76 1.81 7.54 -1.67
CA ILE A 76 3.16 7.17 -2.14
C ILE A 76 3.23 7.21 -3.68
N ARG A 77 2.21 6.67 -4.36
CA ARG A 77 2.14 6.70 -5.83
C ARG A 77 2.08 8.13 -6.38
N SER A 78 1.24 8.98 -5.79
CA SER A 78 1.14 10.40 -6.16
C SER A 78 2.46 11.13 -5.93
N SER A 79 3.10 10.95 -4.76
CA SER A 79 4.41 11.53 -4.47
C SER A 79 5.49 11.08 -5.46
N ARG A 80 5.54 9.79 -5.79
CA ARG A 80 6.47 9.26 -6.81
C ARG A 80 6.22 9.86 -8.19
N ALA A 81 4.95 10.08 -8.57
CA ALA A 81 4.61 10.72 -9.84
C ALA A 81 5.12 12.16 -9.90
N VAL A 82 4.93 12.92 -8.81
CA VAL A 82 5.45 14.29 -8.66
C VAL A 82 6.99 14.33 -8.71
N ILE A 83 7.66 13.41 -8.01
CA ILE A 83 9.12 13.30 -8.06
C ILE A 83 9.60 12.95 -9.48
N LYS A 84 8.91 12.04 -10.16
CA LYS A 84 9.25 11.64 -11.53
C LYS A 84 9.12 12.80 -12.50
N SER A 85 8.03 13.59 -12.41
CA SER A 85 7.85 14.77 -13.27
C SER A 85 8.89 15.84 -12.93
N HIS A 86 9.15 16.10 -11.65
CA HIS A 86 10.23 16.99 -11.22
C HIS A 86 11.58 16.60 -11.85
N ARG A 87 11.97 15.32 -11.80
CA ARG A 87 13.23 14.84 -12.42
C ARG A 87 13.29 15.11 -13.93
N MET A 88 12.15 15.10 -14.64
CA MET A 88 12.11 15.42 -16.08
C MET A 88 12.37 16.90 -16.35
N TYR A 89 11.95 17.79 -15.45
CA TYR A 89 12.17 19.24 -15.57
C TYR A 89 13.60 19.66 -15.19
N HIS A 90 14.31 18.84 -14.40
CA HIS A 90 15.61 19.18 -13.78
C HIS A 90 16.86 18.66 -14.52
N SER A 91 16.81 18.46 -15.84
CA SER A 91 17.95 17.95 -16.63
C SER A 91 19.22 18.81 -16.53
N ASN A 92 19.08 20.11 -16.27
CA ASN A 92 20.17 21.11 -16.34
C ASN A 92 20.32 21.96 -15.05
N GLY A 93 19.82 21.49 -13.90
CA GLY A 93 19.97 22.19 -12.61
C GLY A 93 19.12 23.45 -12.41
N ARG A 94 18.16 23.76 -13.29
CA ARG A 94 17.15 24.83 -13.07
C ARG A 94 15.76 24.23 -12.88
N CYS A 95 15.03 24.76 -11.89
CA CYS A 95 13.63 24.42 -11.63
C CYS A 95 12.71 25.37 -12.41
N PRO A 96 11.99 24.92 -13.45
CA PRO A 96 11.01 25.77 -14.13
C PRO A 96 9.78 26.02 -13.24
N VAL A 97 9.03 27.10 -13.49
CA VAL A 97 7.84 27.48 -12.70
C VAL A 97 6.70 26.47 -12.82
N GLU A 98 6.69 25.70 -13.91
CA GLU A 98 5.76 24.61 -14.16
C GLU A 98 6.11 23.34 -13.34
N CYS A 99 7.24 23.32 -12.63
CA CYS A 99 7.61 22.20 -11.80
C CYS A 99 6.66 22.05 -10.61
N PRO A 100 6.07 20.86 -10.36
CA PRO A 100 5.15 20.66 -9.24
C PRO A 100 5.78 20.82 -7.84
N LEU A 101 7.12 20.89 -7.77
CA LEU A 101 7.88 21.13 -6.54
C LEU A 101 8.63 22.48 -6.57
N HIS A 102 8.26 23.39 -7.47
CA HIS A 102 8.91 24.70 -7.56
C HIS A 102 8.83 25.46 -6.22
N GLY A 103 9.98 25.95 -5.73
CA GLY A 103 10.05 26.73 -4.47
C GLY A 103 9.97 25.91 -3.17
N VAL A 104 9.90 24.58 -3.24
CA VAL A 104 10.06 23.72 -2.05
C VAL A 104 11.55 23.66 -1.70
N PRO A 105 11.98 24.09 -0.51
CA PRO A 105 13.39 24.04 -0.13
C PRO A 105 13.89 22.59 -0.06
N ASP A 106 15.00 22.29 -0.74
CA ASP A 106 15.68 21.00 -0.73
C ASP A 106 16.28 20.73 0.66
N SER A 107 15.48 20.31 1.64
CA SER A 107 16.00 19.99 2.98
C SER A 107 16.43 18.53 3.15
N THR A 108 16.35 17.67 2.12
CA THR A 108 16.64 16.21 2.29
C THR A 108 17.27 15.49 1.10
N TRP A 109 17.79 16.17 0.07
CA TRP A 109 18.46 15.49 -1.05
C TRP A 109 19.92 15.91 -1.23
N SER A 110 20.74 15.58 -0.23
CA SER A 110 22.17 15.35 -0.45
C SER A 110 22.35 14.05 -1.24
N SER A 111 22.19 14.14 -2.56
CA SER A 111 22.80 13.18 -3.48
C SER A 111 24.28 13.52 -3.50
N SER A 112 25.11 12.86 -2.69
CA SER A 112 26.55 12.89 -2.93
C SER A 112 26.81 12.17 -4.26
N PRO A 113 27.42 12.82 -5.28
CA PRO A 113 27.99 12.10 -6.41
C PRO A 113 29.16 11.23 -5.93
N PRO A 114 29.51 10.13 -6.62
CA PRO A 114 30.82 9.53 -6.43
C PRO A 114 31.89 10.53 -6.90
N GLU A 115 32.84 10.84 -6.02
CA GLU A 115 34.01 11.67 -6.33
C GLU A 115 34.85 11.00 -7.43
N GLU A 116 34.90 11.62 -8.60
CA GLU A 116 36.03 11.48 -9.52
C GLU A 116 37.19 12.30 -8.95
N ALA A 117 38.26 11.62 -8.52
CA ALA A 117 39.54 12.25 -8.22
C ALA A 117 40.55 11.78 -9.28
N GLU A 118 40.74 12.61 -10.30
CA GLU A 118 41.89 12.54 -11.20
C GLU A 118 43.18 12.97 -10.46
N GLY A 119 44.21 12.13 -10.56
CA GLY A 119 45.59 12.54 -10.81
C GLY A 119 46.43 13.15 -9.68
N ALA A 120 47.37 12.37 -9.15
CA ALA A 120 48.68 12.89 -8.74
C ALA A 120 49.78 11.82 -8.93
N SER A 121 50.63 12.07 -9.91
CA SER A 121 51.95 11.48 -10.12
C SER A 121 52.88 11.70 -8.92
N ASN A 122 53.62 10.67 -8.50
CA ASN A 122 55.10 10.67 -8.39
C ASN A 122 55.58 9.53 -7.50
N SER A 123 56.34 8.60 -8.08
CA SER A 123 57.64 8.03 -7.63
C SER A 123 57.86 6.69 -8.31
#